data_AF-A0A183J855-F1
#
_entry.id   AF-A0A183J855-F1
#
_cell.length_a   1.000
_cell.length_b   1.000
_cell.length_c   1.000
_cell.angle_alpha   90.00
_cell.angle_beta   90.00
_cell.angle_gamma   90.00
#
_symmetry.space_group_name_H-M   'P 1'
#
loop_
_entity.id
_entity.type
_entity.pdbx_description
1 polymer ?
#
loop_
_entity_poly.entity_id
_entity_poly.type
_entity_poly.pdbx_seq_one_letter_code
_entity_poly.pdbx_strand_id
1 'polypeptide(L)'
;MHQKGFITEEFYQFYKELRKALLPTIILQPHLVIYLDRPVKDCLAYIKKRNIPWENNGKVIDMTYLGTIESKYRDYLKEVDYESEILIYDWTVPGSVDSIVQDIEHLDLDTYEWHKHSKFENWSNVADEDTWCHLRHKYTHKLGIMKYFKMFPYDVPELFYPPDDFYQRDWVIKNVVCIGQIFLNRFARGMT
;
A
#
# COMPACT_ATOMS: atom_id res chain seq x y z
N MET A 1 -5.94 11.07 9.13
CA MET A 1 -7.37 11.07 8.76
C MET A 1 -8.25 10.88 9.98
N HIS A 2 -8.12 9.76 10.68
CA HIS A 2 -8.84 9.48 11.94
C HIS A 2 -8.66 10.56 13.01
N GLN A 3 -7.43 11.01 13.30
CA GLN A 3 -7.18 12.11 14.26
C GLN A 3 -7.90 13.44 13.96
N LYS A 4 -8.31 13.65 12.70
CA LYS A 4 -9.06 14.84 12.27
C LYS A 4 -10.58 14.64 12.27
N GLY A 5 -11.06 13.44 12.62
CA GLY A 5 -12.48 13.11 12.60
C GLY A 5 -13.08 12.90 11.20
N PHE A 6 -12.26 12.75 10.16
CA PHE A 6 -12.75 12.44 8.81
C PHE A 6 -13.16 10.97 8.64
N ILE A 7 -12.73 10.12 9.55
CA ILE A 7 -13.00 8.69 9.56
C ILE A 7 -13.56 8.36 10.94
N THR A 8 -14.63 7.56 10.97
CA THR A 8 -15.25 7.07 12.20
C THR A 8 -14.35 6.10 12.96
N GLU A 9 -14.62 5.91 14.25
CA GLU A 9 -13.84 4.98 15.07
C GLU A 9 -14.05 3.54 14.60
N GLU A 10 -15.28 3.20 14.21
CA GLU A 10 -15.72 1.91 13.71
C GLU A 10 -14.91 1.51 12.47
N PHE A 11 -14.79 2.42 11.49
CA PHE A 11 -13.95 2.19 10.32
C PHE A 11 -12.49 2.00 10.70
N TYR A 12 -11.97 2.80 11.64
CA TYR A 12 -10.58 2.72 12.05
C TYR A 12 -10.25 1.39 12.74
N GLN A 13 -11.13 0.89 13.59
CA GLN A 13 -10.99 -0.42 14.21
C GLN A 13 -11.09 -1.54 13.19
N PHE A 14 -12.05 -1.46 12.26
CA PHE A 14 -12.14 -2.40 11.15
C PHE A 14 -10.84 -2.45 10.32
N TYR A 15 -10.25 -1.29 10.00
CA TYR A 15 -8.97 -1.23 9.29
C TYR A 15 -7.84 -1.93 10.05
N LYS A 16 -7.78 -1.77 11.39
CA LYS A 16 -6.78 -2.45 12.22
C LYS A 16 -6.96 -3.96 12.23
N GLU A 17 -8.19 -4.43 12.41
CA GLU A 17 -8.50 -5.88 12.38
C GLU A 17 -8.18 -6.47 11.01
N LEU A 18 -8.55 -5.78 9.94
CA LEU A 18 -8.22 -6.16 8.57
C LEU A 18 -6.70 -6.25 8.39
N ARG A 19 -5.94 -5.22 8.81
CA ARG A 19 -4.47 -5.22 8.74
C ARG A 19 -3.87 -6.39 9.52
N LYS A 20 -4.36 -6.66 10.74
CA LYS A 20 -3.90 -7.75 11.60
C LYS A 20 -4.15 -9.13 10.99
N ALA A 21 -5.25 -9.32 10.27
CA ALA A 21 -5.55 -10.56 9.55
C ALA A 21 -4.73 -10.69 8.25
N LEU A 22 -4.48 -9.58 7.55
CA LEU A 22 -3.81 -9.57 6.25
C LEU A 22 -2.29 -9.70 6.34
N LEU A 23 -1.64 -8.98 7.24
CA LEU A 23 -0.17 -8.92 7.28
C LEU A 23 0.48 -10.31 7.45
N PRO A 24 0.02 -11.20 8.35
CA PRO A 24 0.57 -12.56 8.45
C PRO A 24 0.36 -13.40 7.19
N THR A 25 -0.63 -13.05 6.37
CA THR A 25 -0.89 -13.74 5.10
C THR A 25 0.13 -13.32 4.03
N ILE A 26 0.72 -12.13 4.13
CA ILE A 26 1.73 -11.62 3.18
C ILE A 26 3.08 -11.69 3.88
N ILE A 27 3.75 -12.84 3.73
CA ILE A 27 4.96 -13.17 4.49
C ILE A 27 6.18 -12.42 3.93
N LEU A 28 6.22 -12.18 2.62
CA LEU A 28 7.32 -11.49 1.97
C LEU A 28 7.19 -9.97 2.14
N GLN A 29 7.99 -9.43 3.04
CA GLN A 29 8.13 -7.99 3.29
C GLN A 29 9.15 -7.36 2.32
N PRO A 30 9.15 -6.03 2.12
CA PRO A 30 10.18 -5.40 1.30
C PRO A 30 11.58 -5.65 1.88
N HIS A 31 12.59 -5.76 1.02
CA HIS A 31 13.99 -5.82 1.47
C HIS A 31 14.51 -4.43 1.87
N LEU A 32 14.12 -3.41 1.11
CA LEU A 32 14.61 -2.06 1.26
C LEU A 32 13.43 -1.09 1.33
N VAL A 33 13.48 -0.17 2.30
CA VAL A 33 12.55 0.96 2.41
C VAL A 33 13.34 2.26 2.33
N ILE A 34 12.98 3.09 1.35
CA ILE A 34 13.59 4.41 1.15
C ILE A 34 12.64 5.47 1.71
N TYR A 35 13.10 6.22 2.70
CA TYR A 35 12.36 7.31 3.31
C TYR A 35 12.96 8.66 2.92
N LEU A 36 12.13 9.50 2.31
CA LEU A 36 12.50 10.86 1.89
C LEU A 36 12.00 11.84 2.95
N ASP A 37 12.91 12.32 3.79
CA ASP A 37 12.56 13.24 4.87
C ASP A 37 12.46 14.67 4.35
N ARG A 38 11.31 15.31 4.57
CA ARG A 38 11.11 16.70 4.17
C ARG A 38 10.25 17.42 5.19
N PRO A 39 10.64 18.63 5.63
CA PRO A 39 9.87 19.35 6.62
C PRO A 39 8.46 19.68 6.10
N VAL A 40 7.48 19.55 6.98
CA VAL A 40 6.06 19.73 6.64
C VAL A 40 5.75 21.10 6.03
N LYS A 41 6.47 22.15 6.45
CA LYS A 41 6.29 23.51 5.94
C LYS A 41 6.57 23.57 4.44
N ASP A 42 7.65 22.92 4.02
CA ASP A 42 8.04 22.88 2.62
C ASP A 42 7.04 22.05 1.83
N CYS A 43 6.66 20.87 2.33
CA CYS A 43 5.63 20.03 1.72
C CYS A 43 4.33 20.82 1.45
N LEU A 44 3.87 21.62 2.42
CA LEU A 44 2.70 22.46 2.25
C LEU A 44 2.89 23.56 1.19
N ALA A 45 4.08 24.18 1.13
CA ALA A 45 4.41 25.17 0.11
C ALA A 45 4.43 24.56 -1.30
N TYR A 46 4.96 23.34 -1.46
CA TYR A 46 4.96 22.62 -2.72
C TYR A 46 3.56 22.21 -3.16
N ILE A 47 2.71 21.73 -2.24
CA ILE A 47 1.30 21.41 -2.56
C ILE A 47 0.59 22.66 -3.11
N LYS A 48 0.77 23.81 -2.44
CA LYS A 48 0.23 25.09 -2.92
C LYS A 48 0.77 25.46 -4.31
N LYS A 49 2.08 25.27 -4.53
CA LYS A 49 2.74 25.53 -5.82
C LYS A 49 2.24 24.63 -6.95
N ARG A 50 1.90 23.37 -6.68
CA ARG A 50 1.32 22.44 -7.68
C ARG A 50 -0.05 22.91 -8.19
N ASN A 51 -0.74 23.73 -7.40
CA ASN A 51 -2.01 24.36 -7.73
C ASN A 51 -3.09 23.39 -8.22
N ILE A 52 -3.18 22.22 -7.57
CA ILE A 52 -4.20 21.23 -7.85
C ILE A 52 -5.48 21.62 -7.08
N PRO A 53 -6.62 21.87 -7.77
CA PRO A 53 -7.81 22.45 -7.12
C PRO A 53 -8.33 21.67 -5.92
N TRP A 54 -8.38 20.34 -6.00
CA TRP A 54 -8.92 19.50 -4.92
C TRP A 54 -7.93 19.28 -3.76
N GLU A 55 -6.63 19.48 -3.97
CA GLU A 55 -5.63 19.45 -2.89
C GLU A 55 -5.65 20.77 -2.11
N ASN A 56 -5.63 21.90 -2.83
CA ASN A 56 -5.56 23.23 -2.22
C ASN A 56 -6.88 23.68 -1.57
N ASN A 57 -8.01 23.29 -2.15
CA ASN A 57 -9.33 23.63 -1.61
C ASN A 57 -9.86 22.55 -0.64
N GLY A 58 -9.12 21.45 -0.47
CA GLY A 58 -9.52 20.34 0.38
C GLY A 58 -9.35 20.65 1.87
N LYS A 59 -10.37 20.34 2.69
CA LYS A 59 -10.33 20.53 4.16
C LYS A 59 -9.36 19.60 4.89
N VAL A 60 -8.78 18.64 4.18
CA VAL A 60 -7.98 17.56 4.78
C VAL A 60 -6.53 17.99 4.97
N ILE A 61 -5.94 18.65 3.96
CA ILE A 61 -4.51 18.90 3.87
C ILE A 61 -4.17 20.19 4.63
N ASP A 62 -3.84 20.04 5.91
CA ASP A 62 -3.30 21.13 6.74
C ASP A 62 -1.98 20.75 7.38
N MET A 63 -1.31 21.73 7.98
CA MET A 63 -0.08 21.57 8.75
C MET A 63 -0.18 20.45 9.80
N THR A 64 -1.30 20.36 10.52
CA THR A 64 -1.55 19.33 11.54
C THR A 64 -1.66 17.94 10.93
N TYR A 65 -2.33 17.80 9.79
CA TYR A 65 -2.48 16.52 9.10
C TYR A 65 -1.14 15.98 8.62
N LEU A 66 -0.35 16.84 7.97
CA LEU A 66 0.97 16.46 7.47
C LEU A 66 1.96 16.18 8.61
N GLY A 67 1.88 16.93 9.72
CA GLY A 67 2.66 16.63 10.93
C GLY A 67 2.28 15.29 11.59
N THR A 68 0.99 14.96 11.63
CA THR A 68 0.54 13.63 12.06
C THR A 68 1.10 12.53 11.16
N ILE A 69 1.09 12.74 9.83
CA ILE A 69 1.65 11.78 8.87
C ILE A 69 3.13 11.56 9.16
N GLU A 70 3.92 12.63 9.26
CA GLU A 70 5.34 12.56 9.58
C GLU A 70 5.60 11.77 10.87
N SER A 71 4.90 12.10 11.95
CA SER A 71 5.01 11.37 13.22
C SER A 71 4.66 9.89 13.08
N LYS A 72 3.61 9.54 12.33
CA LYS A 72 3.18 8.15 12.17
C LYS A 72 4.09 7.35 11.24
N TYR A 73 4.70 7.99 10.25
CA TYR A 73 5.74 7.36 9.43
C TYR A 73 6.99 7.07 10.26
N ARG A 74 7.40 7.96 11.16
CA ARG A 74 8.51 7.68 12.08
C ARG A 74 8.23 6.49 13.00
N ASP A 75 6.99 6.31 13.43
CA ASP A 75 6.58 5.11 14.18
C ASP A 75 6.70 3.85 13.30
N TYR A 76 6.23 3.92 12.04
CA TYR A 76 6.31 2.82 11.07
C TYR A 76 7.76 2.44 10.71
N LEU A 77 8.67 3.40 10.57
CA LEU A 77 10.09 3.12 10.28
C LEU A 77 10.72 2.27 11.38
N LYS A 78 10.33 2.48 12.65
CA LYS A 78 10.80 1.63 13.76
C LYS A 78 10.28 0.20 13.66
N GLU A 79 9.04 0.01 13.19
CA GLU A 79 8.48 -1.32 12.97
C GLU A 79 9.21 -2.05 11.83
N VAL A 80 9.53 -1.33 10.76
CA VAL A 80 10.18 -1.89 9.57
C VAL A 80 11.66 -2.19 9.78
N ASP A 81 12.35 -1.44 10.64
CA ASP A 81 13.79 -1.61 10.89
C ASP A 81 14.14 -3.01 11.45
N TYR A 82 13.15 -3.71 12.01
CA TYR A 82 13.32 -5.10 12.45
C TYR A 82 13.42 -6.10 11.29
N GLU A 83 12.83 -5.78 10.14
CA GLU A 83 12.55 -6.73 9.05
C GLU A 83 13.25 -6.36 7.74
N SER A 84 13.43 -5.07 7.48
CA SER A 84 13.97 -4.51 6.25
C SER A 84 15.13 -3.55 6.52
N GLU A 85 15.96 -3.32 5.50
CA GLU A 85 16.92 -2.22 5.53
C GLU A 85 16.25 -0.89 5.17
N ILE A 86 16.72 0.18 5.82
CA ILE A 86 16.12 1.51 5.67
C ILE A 86 17.19 2.52 5.26
N LEU A 87 16.91 3.25 4.17
CA LEU A 87 17.71 4.41 3.75
C LEU A 87 16.90 5.69 3.97
N ILE A 88 17.46 6.63 4.72
CA ILE A 88 16.83 7.92 5.04
C ILE A 88 17.60 9.02 4.34
N TYR A 89 16.91 9.78 3.49
CA TYR A 89 17.48 10.91 2.77
C TYR A 89 16.85 12.22 3.23
N ASP A 90 17.67 13.21 3.54
CA ASP A 90 17.20 14.59 3.64
C ASP A 90 16.82 15.10 2.24
N TRP A 91 15.53 15.36 2.05
CA TRP A 91 14.91 15.79 0.80
C TRP A 91 14.50 17.26 0.82
N THR A 92 15.18 18.09 1.62
CA THR A 92 15.05 19.55 1.58
C THR A 92 15.44 20.11 0.21
N VAL A 93 16.60 19.68 -0.30
CA VAL A 93 17.05 19.88 -1.68
C VAL A 93 16.87 18.57 -2.45
N PRO A 94 16.25 18.57 -3.65
CA PRO A 94 16.14 17.35 -4.43
C PRO A 94 17.54 16.80 -4.73
N GLY A 95 17.85 15.65 -4.15
CA GLY A 95 19.12 14.95 -4.37
C GLY A 95 19.21 14.37 -5.79
N SER A 96 20.43 14.01 -6.22
CA SER A 96 20.58 13.25 -7.46
C SER A 96 20.12 11.81 -7.25
N VAL A 97 19.36 11.29 -8.23
CA VAL A 97 18.97 9.87 -8.25
C VAL A 97 20.21 8.98 -8.25
N ASP A 98 21.30 9.42 -8.88
CA ASP A 98 22.56 8.67 -8.96
C ASP A 98 23.14 8.35 -7.57
N SER A 99 23.04 9.29 -6.63
CA SER A 99 23.52 9.07 -5.26
C SER A 99 22.72 7.99 -4.55
N ILE A 100 21.39 7.97 -4.73
CA ILE A 100 20.53 6.93 -4.16
C ILE A 100 20.89 5.57 -4.75
N VAL A 101 21.09 5.49 -6.07
CA VAL A 101 21.47 4.24 -6.74
C VAL A 101 22.82 3.75 -6.23
N GLN A 102 23.81 4.63 -6.11
CA GLN A 102 25.11 4.28 -5.56
C GLN A 102 24.99 3.71 -4.14
N ASP A 103 24.21 4.34 -3.26
CA ASP A 103 24.02 3.86 -1.89
C ASP A 103 23.32 2.49 -1.86
N ILE A 104 22.38 2.23 -2.77
CA ILE A 104 21.74 0.92 -2.93
C ILE A 104 22.74 -0.15 -3.38
N GLU A 105 23.65 0.18 -4.29
CA GLU A 105 24.67 -0.77 -4.77
C GLU A 105 25.67 -1.18 -3.69
N HIS A 106 25.92 -0.32 -2.70
CA HIS A 106 26.82 -0.61 -1.58
C HIS A 106 26.11 -1.39 -0.46
N LEU A 107 24.79 -1.52 -0.50
CA LEU A 107 23.99 -2.17 0.52
C LEU A 107 23.97 -3.69 0.29
N ASP A 108 24.25 -4.45 1.34
CA ASP A 108 24.10 -5.91 1.33
C ASP A 108 22.67 -6.29 1.69
N LEU A 109 21.91 -6.77 0.71
CA LEU A 109 20.52 -7.22 0.86
C LEU A 109 20.37 -8.75 0.86
N ASP A 110 21.45 -9.47 0.55
CA ASP A 110 21.42 -10.92 0.34
C ASP A 110 21.86 -11.68 1.60
N THR A 111 22.68 -11.06 2.45
CA THR A 111 23.21 -11.72 3.64
C THR A 111 22.22 -11.70 4.80
N TYR A 112 21.81 -12.89 5.24
CA TYR A 112 21.07 -13.10 6.48
C TYR A 112 21.97 -13.65 7.59
N GLU A 113 22.07 -12.92 8.70
CA GLU A 113 22.85 -13.32 9.87
C GLU A 113 21.93 -13.70 11.04
N TRP A 114 21.72 -15.00 11.26
CA TRP A 114 20.82 -15.59 12.27
C TRP A 114 20.99 -15.05 13.71
N HIS A 115 22.18 -14.55 14.06
CA HIS A 115 22.49 -14.07 15.42
C HIS A 115 22.58 -12.55 15.57
N LYS A 116 22.48 -11.80 14.46
CA LYS A 116 22.71 -10.36 14.46
C LYS A 116 21.37 -9.62 14.50
N HIS A 117 20.50 -9.84 13.51
CA HIS A 117 19.21 -9.14 13.38
C HIS A 117 18.16 -10.06 12.71
N SER A 118 16.86 -9.80 12.96
CA SER A 118 15.73 -10.49 12.27
C SER A 118 15.48 -9.98 10.84
N LYS A 119 16.32 -9.08 10.33
CA LYS A 119 16.21 -8.55 8.96
C LYS A 119 16.28 -9.70 7.97
N PHE A 120 15.40 -9.71 6.97
CA PHE A 120 15.32 -10.75 5.92
C PHE A 120 15.02 -12.18 6.39
N GLU A 121 14.62 -12.37 7.65
CA GLU A 121 14.26 -13.69 8.18
C GLU A 121 13.17 -14.38 7.34
N ASN A 122 12.14 -13.62 6.97
CA ASN A 122 11.02 -14.10 6.15
C ASN A 122 11.41 -14.55 4.74
N TRP A 123 12.53 -14.06 4.21
CA TRP A 123 13.06 -14.42 2.90
C TRP A 123 14.02 -15.60 2.98
N SER A 124 14.84 -15.62 4.02
CA SER A 124 15.91 -16.61 4.21
C SER A 124 15.41 -17.92 4.80
N ASN A 125 14.34 -17.89 5.62
CA ASN A 125 13.76 -19.08 6.21
C ASN A 125 12.83 -19.86 5.25
N VAL A 126 12.70 -19.43 4.00
CA VAL A 126 12.02 -20.19 2.95
C VAL A 126 12.95 -21.28 2.42
N ALA A 127 13.10 -22.35 3.19
CA ALA A 127 14.07 -23.42 2.94
C ALA A 127 13.74 -24.29 1.72
N ASP A 128 12.44 -24.45 1.40
CA ASP A 128 11.99 -25.46 0.43
C ASP A 128 11.51 -24.85 -0.89
N GLU A 129 11.89 -25.47 -2.01
CA GLU A 129 11.40 -25.13 -3.36
C GLU A 129 9.86 -25.21 -3.45
N ASP A 130 9.26 -26.15 -2.73
CA ASP A 130 7.81 -26.30 -2.63
C ASP A 130 7.15 -25.05 -2.00
N THR A 131 7.78 -24.45 -0.99
CA THR A 131 7.27 -23.21 -0.38
C THR A 131 7.34 -22.05 -1.36
N TRP A 132 8.40 -21.95 -2.16
CA TRP A 132 8.50 -20.96 -3.24
C TRP A 132 7.43 -21.16 -4.31
N CYS A 133 7.13 -22.40 -4.68
CA CYS A 133 6.04 -22.73 -5.59
C CYS A 133 4.67 -22.29 -5.04
N HIS A 134 4.40 -22.58 -3.77
CA HIS A 134 3.19 -22.17 -3.07
C HIS A 134 3.04 -20.65 -3.01
N LEU A 135 4.11 -19.93 -2.65
CA LEU A 135 4.12 -18.47 -2.63
C LEU A 135 3.88 -17.89 -4.03
N ARG A 136 4.54 -18.43 -5.06
CA ARG A 136 4.32 -18.00 -6.45
C ARG A 136 2.87 -18.22 -6.89
N HIS A 137 2.29 -19.38 -6.57
CA HIS A 137 0.89 -19.66 -6.87
C HIS A 137 -0.04 -18.66 -6.16
N LYS A 138 0.21 -18.43 -4.87
CA LYS A 138 -0.56 -17.49 -4.04
C LYS A 138 -0.53 -16.06 -4.59
N TYR A 139 0.65 -15.55 -4.96
CA TYR A 139 0.79 -14.18 -5.50
C TYR A 139 0.27 -14.02 -6.92
N THR A 140 0.30 -15.09 -7.73
CA THR A 140 -0.27 -15.08 -9.09
C THR A 140 -1.80 -15.08 -9.05
N HIS A 141 -2.40 -15.81 -8.11
CA HIS A 141 -3.85 -15.96 -8.02
C HIS A 141 -4.51 -14.75 -7.34
N LYS A 142 -4.78 -13.69 -8.11
CA LYS A 142 -5.39 -12.42 -7.66
C LYS A 142 -6.65 -12.62 -6.80
N LEU A 143 -7.55 -13.52 -7.19
CA LEU A 143 -8.80 -13.76 -6.45
C LEU A 143 -8.56 -14.39 -5.07
N GLY A 144 -7.50 -15.18 -4.94
CA GLY A 144 -7.09 -15.79 -3.68
C GLY A 144 -6.64 -14.72 -2.68
N ILE A 145 -5.81 -13.78 -3.13
CA ILE A 145 -5.40 -12.65 -2.29
C ILE A 145 -6.58 -11.74 -1.97
N MET A 146 -7.40 -11.40 -2.97
CA MET A 146 -8.58 -10.56 -2.76
C MET A 146 -9.58 -11.17 -1.78
N LYS A 147 -9.61 -12.50 -1.61
CA LYS A 147 -10.48 -13.16 -0.63
C LYS A 147 -10.20 -12.69 0.80
N TYR A 148 -8.95 -12.44 1.16
CA TYR A 148 -8.60 -11.98 2.50
C TYR A 148 -9.07 -10.54 2.77
N PHE A 149 -9.31 -9.74 1.72
CA PHE A 149 -9.90 -8.40 1.84
C PHE A 149 -11.43 -8.42 1.98
N LYS A 150 -12.08 -9.56 1.77
CA LYS A 150 -13.55 -9.70 1.83
C LYS A 150 -14.04 -10.02 3.24
N MET A 151 -13.55 -9.30 4.23
CA MET A 151 -14.18 -9.30 5.55
C MET A 151 -15.45 -8.45 5.45
N PHE A 152 -16.61 -8.98 5.84
CA PHE A 152 -17.88 -8.27 5.75
C PHE A 152 -17.97 -7.20 6.83
N PRO A 153 -18.01 -5.90 6.48
CA PRO A 153 -18.09 -4.82 7.45
C PRO A 153 -19.55 -4.46 7.70
N TYR A 154 -20.27 -5.31 8.47
CA TYR A 154 -21.68 -5.03 8.78
C TYR A 154 -21.85 -3.82 9.71
N ASP A 155 -20.86 -3.58 10.57
CA ASP A 155 -20.90 -2.54 11.60
C ASP A 155 -20.31 -1.20 11.15
N VAL A 156 -19.81 -1.10 9.90
CA VAL A 156 -19.14 0.11 9.37
C VAL A 156 -19.98 0.71 8.24
N PRO A 157 -20.73 1.80 8.49
CA PRO A 157 -21.67 2.35 7.51
C PRO A 157 -20.98 2.87 6.24
N GLU A 158 -19.73 3.30 6.30
CA GLU A 158 -18.98 3.81 5.14
C GLU A 158 -18.58 2.74 4.13
N LEU A 159 -18.46 1.49 4.60
CA LEU A 159 -18.12 0.34 3.76
C LEU A 159 -19.33 -0.53 3.46
N PHE A 160 -20.39 -0.39 4.26
CA PHE A 160 -21.62 -1.12 4.07
C PHE A 160 -22.27 -0.71 2.75
N TYR A 161 -22.72 -1.73 2.03
CA TYR A 161 -23.36 -1.56 0.75
C TYR A 161 -24.67 -2.34 0.74
N PRO A 162 -25.82 -1.69 0.51
CA PRO A 162 -27.10 -2.34 0.63
C PRO A 162 -27.28 -3.43 -0.46
N PRO A 163 -28.08 -4.48 -0.19
CA PRO A 163 -28.25 -5.59 -1.12
C PRO A 163 -28.81 -5.18 -2.49
N ASP A 164 -29.71 -4.19 -2.54
CA ASP A 164 -30.34 -3.72 -3.78
C ASP A 164 -29.32 -3.08 -4.72
N ASP A 165 -28.48 -2.19 -4.18
CA ASP A 165 -27.39 -1.58 -4.94
C ASP A 165 -26.41 -2.67 -5.40
N PHE A 166 -26.13 -3.69 -4.56
CA PHE A 166 -25.29 -4.83 -4.94
C PHE A 166 -25.82 -5.58 -6.16
N TYR A 167 -27.13 -5.83 -6.19
CA TYR A 167 -27.77 -6.44 -7.34
C TYR A 167 -27.64 -5.56 -8.59
N GLN A 168 -27.88 -4.25 -8.45
CA GLN A 168 -27.76 -3.31 -9.57
C GLN A 168 -26.33 -3.26 -10.12
N ARG A 169 -25.31 -3.18 -9.24
CA ARG A 169 -23.90 -3.20 -9.64
C ARG A 169 -23.54 -4.49 -10.38
N ASP A 170 -23.95 -5.63 -9.85
CA ASP A 170 -23.68 -6.94 -10.46
C ASP A 170 -24.36 -7.07 -11.83
N TRP A 171 -25.59 -6.56 -11.96
CA TRP A 171 -26.30 -6.49 -13.23
C TRP A 171 -25.55 -5.61 -14.26
N VAL A 172 -25.09 -4.40 -13.87
CA VAL A 172 -24.33 -3.51 -14.77
C VAL A 172 -23.01 -4.15 -15.18
N ILE A 173 -22.28 -4.78 -14.25
CA ILE A 173 -21.02 -5.46 -14.55
C ILE A 173 -21.25 -6.58 -15.59
N LYS A 174 -22.27 -7.41 -15.38
CA LYS A 174 -22.58 -8.54 -16.27
C LYS A 174 -23.04 -8.07 -17.65
N ASN A 175 -23.92 -7.08 -17.72
CA ASN A 175 -24.63 -6.74 -18.95
C ASN A 175 -23.98 -5.60 -19.75
N VAL A 176 -23.29 -4.67 -19.09
CA VAL A 176 -22.67 -3.51 -19.75
C VAL A 176 -21.18 -3.74 -19.95
N VAL A 177 -20.47 -4.09 -18.88
CA VAL A 177 -19.01 -4.17 -18.89
C VAL A 177 -18.52 -5.45 -19.59
N CYS A 178 -19.00 -6.62 -19.15
CA CYS A 178 -18.55 -7.90 -19.70
C CYS A 178 -18.98 -8.09 -21.17
N ILE A 179 -20.20 -7.69 -21.53
CA ILE A 179 -20.68 -7.80 -22.93
C ILE A 179 -19.95 -6.78 -23.82
N GLY A 180 -19.73 -5.55 -23.35
CA GLY A 180 -18.95 -4.53 -24.07
C GLY A 180 -17.53 -4.98 -24.39
N GLN A 181 -16.86 -5.65 -23.44
CA GLN A 181 -15.51 -6.17 -23.64
C GLN A 181 -15.47 -7.31 -24.67
N ILE A 182 -16.49 -8.17 -24.71
CA ILE A 182 -16.62 -9.24 -25.71
C ILE A 182 -16.85 -8.66 -27.11
N PHE A 183 -17.67 -7.62 -27.23
CA PHE A 183 -17.90 -6.93 -28.50
C PHE A 183 -16.65 -6.21 -29.02
N LEU A 184 -15.90 -5.52 -28.15
CA LEU A 184 -14.63 -4.88 -28.51
C LEU A 184 -13.58 -5.91 -28.95
N ASN A 185 -13.46 -7.03 -28.24
CA ASN A 185 -12.53 -8.10 -28.59
C ASN A 185 -12.94 -8.85 -29.89
N ARG A 186 -14.24 -8.90 -30.23
CA ARG A 186 -14.71 -9.43 -31.52
C ARG A 186 -14.49 -8.45 -32.68
N PHE A 187 -14.70 -7.16 -32.47
CA PHE A 187 -14.41 -6.13 -33.48
C PHE A 187 -12.91 -6.06 -33.81
N ALA A 188 -12.04 -6.16 -32.80
CA ALA A 188 -10.59 -6.18 -33.01
C ALA A 188 -10.09 -7.42 -33.78
N ARG A 189 -10.83 -8.54 -33.78
CA ARG A 189 -10.50 -9.76 -34.52
C ARG A 189 -11.17 -9.87 -35.89
N GLY A 190 -12.05 -8.94 -36.26
CA GLY A 190 -12.74 -8.90 -37.55
C GLY A 190 -12.16 -7.88 -38.54
N MET A 191 -11.06 -7.20 -38.18
CA MET A 191 -10.37 -6.20 -39.01
C MET A 191 -8.98 -6.66 -39.50
N THR A 192 -8.74 -7.98 -39.56
CA THR A 192 -7.55 -8.59 -40.19
C THR A 192 -7.97 -9.49 -41.34
#